data_AF-A0A942G1Q7-F1
#
_entry.id   AF-A0A942G1Q7-F1
#
_cell.length_a   1.000
_cell.length_b   1.000
_cell.length_c   1.000
_cell.angle_alpha   90.00
_cell.angle_beta   90.00
_cell.angle_gamma   90.00
#
_symmetry.space_group_name_H-M   'P 1'
#
loop_
_entity.id
_entity.type
_entity.pdbx_description
1 polymer ?
#
loop_
_entity_poly.entity_id
_entity_poly.type
_entity_poly.pdbx_seq_one_letter_code
_entity_poly.pdbx_strand_id
1 'polypeptide(L)'
;MTIHLDVVTPADQPPARLVAGALAHLARHMETGCTRSAYLAAMLLEKIANDPEADDHLRRHARELADIIELTDLLEREDKPAAAARGAPAAQPSPARLNGIFMGTF
;
A
#
# COMPACT_ATOMS: atom_id res chain seq x y z
N MET A 1 -14.86 -20.04 43.59
CA MET A 1 -14.59 -20.65 42.28
C MET A 1 -15.74 -20.30 41.37
N THR A 2 -15.62 -19.20 40.62
CA THR A 2 -16.58 -18.88 39.54
C THR A 2 -15.78 -18.17 38.46
N ILE A 3 -15.38 -18.92 37.45
CA ILE A 3 -14.72 -18.38 36.26
C ILE A 3 -15.87 -18.06 35.30
N HIS A 4 -16.16 -16.78 35.13
CA HIS A 4 -17.02 -16.32 34.04
C HIS A 4 -16.25 -16.57 32.73
N LEU A 5 -16.64 -17.63 32.00
CA LEU A 5 -16.33 -17.76 30.58
C LEU A 5 -17.22 -16.74 29.86
N ASP A 6 -16.76 -15.50 29.78
CA ASP A 6 -17.26 -14.58 28.77
C ASP A 6 -16.75 -15.12 27.43
N VAL A 7 -17.65 -15.82 26.74
CA VAL A 7 -17.58 -16.10 25.32
C VAL A 7 -17.25 -14.77 24.64
N VAL A 8 -15.99 -14.63 24.20
CA VAL A 8 -15.61 -13.61 23.23
C VAL A 8 -16.27 -14.03 21.93
N THR A 9 -17.49 -13.57 21.71
CA THR A 9 -18.15 -13.59 20.42
C THR A 9 -17.22 -12.90 19.41
N PRO A 10 -16.91 -13.50 18.26
CA PRO A 10 -16.06 -12.87 17.24
C PRO A 10 -16.69 -11.62 16.59
N ALA A 11 -17.91 -11.25 17.01
CA ALA A 11 -18.58 -9.99 16.71
C ALA A 11 -18.19 -8.85 17.68
N ASP A 12 -17.65 -9.15 18.87
CA ASP A 12 -17.07 -8.19 19.83
C ASP A 12 -15.58 -8.00 19.56
N GLN A 13 -15.20 -7.63 18.33
CA GLN A 13 -13.83 -7.14 18.14
C GLN A 13 -13.79 -5.70 18.66
N PRO A 14 -13.18 -5.44 19.83
CA PRO A 14 -13.13 -4.08 20.33
C PRO A 14 -12.45 -3.21 19.28
N PRO A 15 -12.93 -1.97 19.06
CA PRO A 15 -12.36 -1.05 18.06
C PRO A 15 -10.85 -0.92 18.18
N ALA A 16 -10.29 -1.15 19.37
CA ALA A 16 -8.86 -1.27 19.64
C ALA A 16 -8.08 -2.21 18.68
N ARG A 17 -8.64 -3.35 18.26
CA ARG A 17 -7.96 -4.27 17.32
C ARG A 17 -7.92 -3.73 15.90
N LEU A 18 -9.00 -3.09 15.46
CA LEU A 18 -9.05 -2.42 14.15
C LEU A 18 -8.10 -1.23 14.11
N VAL A 19 -8.04 -0.46 15.20
CA VAL A 19 -7.10 0.66 15.35
C VAL A 19 -5.65 0.16 15.33
N ALA A 20 -5.34 -0.91 16.07
CA ALA A 20 -4.00 -1.50 16.07
C ALA A 20 -3.58 -1.98 14.68
N GLY A 21 -4.50 -2.59 13.92
CA GLY A 21 -4.28 -2.98 12.53
C GLY A 21 -4.05 -1.79 11.61
N ALA A 22 -4.88 -0.74 11.72
CA ALA A 22 -4.72 0.49 10.95
C ALA A 22 -3.35 1.15 11.21
N LEU A 23 -2.95 1.24 12.48
CA LEU A 23 -1.64 1.80 12.86
C LEU A 23 -0.47 0.95 12.38
N ALA A 24 -0.57 -0.38 12.42
CA ALA A 24 0.47 -1.27 11.90
C ALA A 24 0.68 -1.08 10.39
N HIS A 25 -0.41 -0.95 9.64
CA HIS A 25 -0.36 -0.67 8.21
C HIS A 25 0.16 0.74 7.91
N LEU A 26 -0.23 1.74 8.70
CA LEU A 26 0.30 3.10 8.59
C LEU A 26 1.80 3.15 8.85
N ALA A 27 2.28 2.55 9.94
CA ALA A 27 3.70 2.45 10.26
C ALA A 27 4.47 1.77 9.12
N ARG A 28 3.91 0.67 8.58
CA ARG A 28 4.52 -0.01 7.44
C ARG A 28 4.60 0.86 6.19
N HIS A 29 3.56 1.66 5.93
CA HIS A 29 3.57 2.61 4.82
C HIS A 29 4.65 3.67 5.03
N MET A 30 4.77 4.25 6.23
CA MET A 30 5.82 5.24 6.56
C MET A 30 7.23 4.66 6.42
N GLU A 31 7.43 3.38 6.76
CA GLU A 31 8.74 2.71 6.64
C GLU A 31 9.12 2.38 5.19
N THR A 32 8.15 2.01 4.37
CA THR A 32 8.41 1.36 3.06
C THR A 32 7.92 2.15 1.86
N GLY A 33 7.14 3.21 2.06
CA GLY A 33 6.40 3.90 1.00
C GLY A 33 5.37 3.00 0.29
N CYS A 34 4.98 1.88 0.90
CA CYS A 34 4.10 0.93 0.23
C CYS A 34 2.65 1.45 0.22
N THR A 35 2.17 1.86 -0.95
CA THR A 35 0.79 2.37 -1.16
C THR A 35 -0.29 1.34 -0.79
N ARG A 36 0.00 0.05 -0.94
CA ARG A 36 -0.91 -1.04 -0.52
C ARG A 36 -1.17 -1.01 0.99
N SER A 37 -0.14 -0.71 1.78
CA SER A 37 -0.30 -0.60 3.24
C SER A 37 -1.13 0.62 3.61
N ALA A 38 -0.93 1.76 2.92
CA ALA A 38 -1.76 2.95 3.07
C ALA A 38 -3.24 2.65 2.80
N TYR A 39 -3.55 1.97 1.70
CA TYR A 39 -4.92 1.57 1.36
C TYR A 39 -5.59 0.71 2.44
N LEU A 40 -4.86 -0.26 3.01
CA LEU A 40 -5.37 -1.10 4.09
C LEU A 40 -5.60 -0.30 5.38
N ALA A 41 -4.73 0.65 5.69
CA ALA A 41 -4.92 1.55 6.82
C ALA A 41 -6.18 2.41 6.64
N ALA A 42 -6.36 3.03 5.48
CA ALA A 42 -7.52 3.87 5.16
C ALA A 42 -8.84 3.08 5.29
N MET A 43 -8.91 1.87 4.74
CA MET A 43 -10.10 1.02 4.83
C MET A 43 -10.48 0.66 6.28
N LEU A 44 -9.47 0.38 7.12
CA LEU A 44 -9.71 0.06 8.54
C LEU A 44 -10.15 1.30 9.32
N LEU A 45 -9.58 2.48 9.02
CA LEU A 45 -9.98 3.75 9.62
C LEU A 45 -11.40 4.14 9.21
N GLU A 46 -11.78 3.95 7.95
CA GLU A 46 -13.15 4.20 7.50
C GLU A 46 -14.15 3.27 8.19
N LYS A 47 -13.77 2.01 8.43
CA LYS A 47 -14.59 1.09 9.22
C LYS A 47 -14.79 1.58 10.65
N ILE A 48 -13.76 2.13 11.30
CA ILE A 48 -13.85 2.72 12.64
C ILE A 48 -14.70 4.00 12.62
N ALA A 49 -14.58 4.83 11.58
CA ALA A 49 -15.35 6.06 11.45
C ALA A 49 -16.86 5.82 11.32
N ASN A 50 -17.26 4.68 10.76
CA ASN A 50 -18.66 4.27 10.58
C ASN A 50 -19.18 3.36 11.72
N ASP A 51 -18.35 3.02 12.71
CA ASP A 51 -18.74 2.16 13.81
C ASP A 51 -19.55 2.94 14.85
N PRO A 52 -20.85 2.66 15.06
CA PRO A 52 -21.67 3.39 16.03
C PRO A 52 -21.26 3.14 17.49
N GLU A 53 -20.49 2.09 17.78
CA GLU A 53 -19.99 1.80 19.13
C GLU A 53 -18.65 2.47 19.43
N ALA A 54 -17.98 3.01 18.40
CA ALA A 54 -16.75 3.76 18.58
C ALA A 54 -17.01 5.16 19.15
N ASP A 55 -16.11 5.62 20.01
CA ASP A 55 -16.14 6.96 20.60
C ASP A 55 -16.17 8.07 19.52
N ASP A 56 -16.97 9.12 19.73
CA ASP A 56 -17.15 10.21 18.75
C ASP A 56 -15.83 10.86 18.33
N HIS A 57 -14.90 11.03 19.27
CA HIS A 57 -13.58 11.59 19.00
C HIS A 57 -12.78 10.61 18.14
N LEU A 58 -12.82 9.32 18.46
CA LEU A 58 -12.19 8.27 17.67
C LEU A 58 -12.73 8.21 16.24
N ARG A 59 -14.05 8.30 16.04
CA ARG A 59 -14.66 8.30 14.70
C ARG A 59 -14.22 9.49 13.87
N ARG A 60 -14.16 10.68 14.48
CA ARG A 60 -13.68 11.90 13.81
C ARG A 60 -12.22 11.76 13.39
N HIS A 61 -11.34 11.34 14.31
CA HIS A 61 -9.92 11.15 14.00
C HIS A 61 -9.67 10.07 12.96
N ALA A 62 -10.45 8.98 13.00
CA ALA A 62 -10.35 7.94 11.99
C ALA A 62 -10.75 8.45 10.61
N ARG A 63 -11.79 9.29 10.51
CA ARG A 63 -12.20 9.96 9.26
C ARG A 63 -11.09 10.87 8.74
N GLU A 64 -10.58 11.76 9.58
CA GLU A 64 -9.51 12.70 9.21
C GLU A 64 -8.24 11.98 8.74
N LEU A 65 -7.84 10.90 9.43
CA LEU A 65 -6.68 10.10 9.03
C LEU A 65 -6.89 9.38 7.70
N ALA A 66 -8.08 8.84 7.44
CA ALA A 66 -8.40 8.21 6.15
C ALA A 66 -8.27 9.23 5.01
N ASP A 67 -8.84 10.42 5.18
CA ASP A 67 -8.78 11.51 4.20
C ASP A 67 -7.34 11.94 3.90
N ILE A 68 -6.48 12.05 4.93
CA ILE A 68 -5.06 12.39 4.77
C ILE A 68 -4.31 11.32 3.98
N ILE A 69 -4.56 10.04 4.27
CA ILE A 69 -3.89 8.93 3.58
C ILE A 69 -4.27 8.92 2.10
N GLU A 70 -5.55 9.11 1.78
CA GLU A 70 -6.03 9.19 0.40
C GLU A 70 -5.43 10.38 -0.35
N LEU A 71 -5.42 11.56 0.28
CA LEU A 71 -4.80 12.75 -0.29
C LEU A 71 -3.30 12.54 -0.55
N THR A 72 -2.59 11.91 0.39
CA THR A 72 -1.15 11.62 0.26
C THR A 72 -0.88 10.68 -0.90
N ASP A 73 -1.65 9.59 -1.05
CA ASP A 73 -1.50 8.65 -2.18
C ASP A 73 -1.82 9.33 -3.53
N LEU A 74 -2.80 10.25 -3.57
CA LEU A 74 -3.07 11.05 -4.77
C LEU A 74 -1.90 11.96 -5.14
N LEU A 75 -1.34 12.68 -4.16
CA LEU A 75 -0.19 13.56 -4.38
C LEU A 75 1.05 12.79 -4.82
N GLU A 76 1.33 11.63 -4.21
CA GLU A 76 2.46 10.77 -4.60
C GLU A 76 2.31 10.19 -6.02
N ARG A 77 1.08 9.95 -6.48
CA ARG A 77 0.80 9.52 -7.85
C ARG A 77 1.01 10.65 -8.86
N GLU A 78 0.62 11.88 -8.51
CA GLU A 78 0.83 13.06 -9.36
C GLU A 78 2.32 13.40 -9.51
N ASP A 79 3.12 13.22 -8.44
CA ASP A 79 4.57 13.45 -8.44
C ASP A 79 5.38 12.36 -9.19
N LYS A 80 4.71 11.31 -9.67
CA LYS A 80 5.30 10.29 -10.54
C LYS A 80 4.89 10.54 -12.00
N PRO A 81 5.41 11.59 -12.68
CA PRO A 81 5.06 11.84 -14.06
C PRO A 81 5.69 10.73 -14.90
N ALA A 82 4.88 9.90 -15.55
CA ALA A 82 5.08 9.29 -16.86
C ALA A 82 6.52 8.85 -17.29
N ALA A 83 7.42 8.53 -16.38
CA ALA A 83 8.80 8.12 -16.70
C ALA A 83 8.81 6.74 -17.37
N ALA A 84 7.72 5.98 -17.24
CA ALA A 84 7.50 4.72 -17.94
C ALA A 84 7.23 4.87 -19.45
N ALA A 85 6.90 6.07 -19.95
CA ALA A 85 6.69 6.29 -21.39
C ALA A 85 8.00 6.48 -22.19
N ARG A 86 9.17 6.50 -21.52
CA ARG A 86 10.49 6.55 -22.19
C ARG A 86 11.21 5.20 -22.27
N GLY A 87 10.51 4.10 -21.98
CA GLY A 87 10.96 2.75 -22.30
C GLY A 87 10.68 2.38 -23.76
N ALA A 88 10.99 3.27 -24.72
CA ALA A 88 11.13 2.81 -26.10
C ALA A 88 12.35 1.87 -26.13
N PRO A 89 12.24 0.63 -26.63
CA PRO A 89 13.35 -0.30 -26.63
C PRO A 89 14.47 0.28 -27.51
N ALA A 90 15.52 0.76 -26.85
CA ALA A 90 16.77 1.10 -27.49
C ALA A 90 17.23 -0.13 -28.27
N ALA A 91 17.25 0.00 -29.59
CA ALA A 91 17.86 -0.94 -30.51
C ALA A 91 19.20 -1.37 -29.94
N GLN A 92 19.37 -2.67 -29.66
CA GLN A 92 20.67 -3.21 -29.33
C GLN A 92 21.54 -3.14 -30.59
N PRO A 93 22.66 -2.40 -30.60
CA PRO A 93 23.65 -2.58 -31.64
C PRO A 93 24.32 -3.95 -31.39
N SER A 94 24.05 -4.93 -32.25
CA SER A 94 24.77 -6.20 -32.22
C SER A 94 26.27 -5.97 -32.37
N PRO A 95 27.11 -6.45 -31.43
CA PRO A 95 28.54 -6.48 -31.65
C PRO A 95 28.93 -7.74 -32.45
N ALA A 96 29.84 -7.55 -33.39
CA ALA A 96 30.81 -8.51 -33.93
C ALA A 96 30.30 -9.68 -34.80
N ARG A 97 30.66 -9.59 -36.10
CA ARG A 97 31.40 -10.68 -36.76
C ARG A 97 32.57 -10.09 -37.55
N LEU A 98 33.71 -9.99 -36.88
CA LEU A 98 35.01 -9.91 -37.54
C LEU A 98 35.58 -11.33 -37.63
N ASN A 99 36.15 -11.63 -38.79
CA ASN A 99 37.06 -12.73 -39.13
C ASN A 99 36.48 -14.13 -39.42
N GLY A 100 36.57 -14.47 -40.71
CA GLY A 100 36.40 -15.79 -41.29
C GLY A 100 36.79 -15.75 -42.76
N ILE A 101 38.10 -15.83 -43.02
CA ILE A 101 38.73 -15.98 -44.33
C ILE A 101 38.06 -17.14 -45.10
N PHE A 102 37.53 -16.90 -46.30
CA PHE A 102 37.29 -17.97 -47.26
C PHE A 102 37.86 -17.59 -48.62
N MET A 103 38.94 -18.31 -48.94
CA MET A 103 39.72 -18.29 -50.16
C MET A 103 38.91 -19.02 -51.25
N GLY A 104 38.60 -18.35 -52.36
CA GLY A 104 37.86 -18.89 -53.49
C GLY A 104 38.71 -18.91 -54.76
N THR A 105 39.15 -20.10 -55.14
CA THR A 105 39.51 -20.52 -56.50
C THR A 105 38.34 -20.36 -57.46
N PHE A 106 38.54 -19.68 -58.60
CA PHE A 106 38.12 -20.06 -59.97
C PHE A 106 38.74 -19.09 -60.98
#